data_AF-A0A970E1Z9-F1
#
_entry.id   AF-A0A970E1Z9-F1
#
_cell.length_a   1.000
_cell.length_b   1.000
_cell.length_c   1.000
_cell.angle_alpha   90.00
_cell.angle_beta   90.00
_cell.angle_gamma   90.00
#
_symmetry.space_group_name_H-M   'P 1'
#
loop_
_entity.id
_entity.type
_entity.pdbx_description
1 polymer ?
#
loop_
_entity_poly.entity_id
_entity_poly.type
_entity_poly.pdbx_seq_one_letter_code
_entity_poly.pdbx_strand_id
1 'polypeptide(L)'
;MPTVAQALADLLSVWGVQFVFGTAGDTILPFLACLGEHPLRLVQMRNEESAAYAASAVAKLTGTVGVVVSDGGPGTGRLVNGLADALSDRASVLAISGQVESMYLGTGHKQYINQQQLLGAITLRSENLGCPSSLQTVASDLLRTAVSQAGPVHLSIPKDFWQQQTQEVTAKPEPYLKETAQSSVGVIEQGAEWLKNLQKPMILAGRGAMQALPEVLVLAEKLGAGVVYTLPLVGAVPGHPLVVGGLGPGGSEAATELLGECDGVVKVGATYWPTVLTSDKKKVLAIDSHPANISRGIPADFGLVGEAQTVLAELVSRLDTSAPRESWSARVQQLAAQWRQRLQSELEEAPLSHPGRAIRVLSEYADEGAVFCLDVGDHVLWFSRFFQGKGQQVLVSGRWRGMGFSLGSSIAAQLVYPERQVFCLVGDGGFSMLMGDFISAVEL
;
A
#
# COMPACT_ATOMS: atom_id res chain seq x y z
N MET A 1 37.00 9.20 9.27
CA MET A 1 35.67 9.69 9.64
C MET A 1 34.96 10.08 8.35
N PRO A 2 33.72 9.63 8.14
CA PRO A 2 32.90 10.03 7.00
C PRO A 2 32.28 11.41 7.23
N THR A 3 31.84 12.05 6.14
CA THR A 3 30.92 13.19 6.25
C THR A 3 29.53 12.73 6.66
N VAL A 4 28.67 13.64 7.14
CA VAL A 4 27.25 13.35 7.40
C VAL A 4 26.55 12.78 6.16
N ALA A 5 26.86 13.30 4.97
CA ALA A 5 26.30 12.78 3.71
C ALA A 5 26.69 11.31 3.47
N GLN A 6 27.97 10.98 3.62
CA GLN A 6 28.48 9.61 3.43
C GLN A 6 27.89 8.66 4.47
N ALA A 7 27.94 9.03 5.75
CA ALA A 7 27.40 8.20 6.82
C ALA A 7 25.89 7.95 6.69
N LEU A 8 25.12 8.94 6.19
CA LEU A 8 23.69 8.71 5.93
C LEU A 8 23.50 7.71 4.77
N ALA A 9 24.23 7.86 3.66
CA ALA A 9 24.16 6.93 2.53
C ALA A 9 24.56 5.49 2.91
N ASP A 10 25.64 5.34 3.69
CA ASP A 10 26.08 4.05 4.23
C ASP A 10 25.00 3.42 5.11
N LEU A 11 24.39 4.21 6.01
CA LEU A 11 23.30 3.75 6.86
C LEU A 11 22.09 3.29 6.04
N LEU A 12 21.65 4.06 5.05
CA LEU A 12 20.53 3.67 4.19
C LEU A 12 20.80 2.33 3.48
N SER A 13 22.05 2.09 3.09
CA SER A 13 22.47 0.83 2.45
C SER A 13 22.40 -0.35 3.42
N VAL A 14 22.77 -0.17 4.69
CA VAL A 14 22.59 -1.19 5.74
C VAL A 14 21.12 -1.57 5.92
N TRP A 15 20.21 -0.61 5.74
CA TRP A 15 18.76 -0.83 5.78
C TRP A 15 18.17 -1.38 4.47
N GLY A 16 19.00 -1.68 3.48
CA GLY A 16 18.59 -2.28 2.21
C GLY A 16 17.90 -1.32 1.25
N VAL A 17 18.08 0.00 1.42
CA VAL A 17 17.61 0.99 0.47
C VAL A 17 18.39 0.83 -0.84
N GLN A 18 17.69 0.93 -1.97
CA GLN A 18 18.30 0.88 -3.31
C GLN A 18 18.12 2.18 -4.08
N PHE A 19 16.97 2.83 -3.88
CA PHE A 19 16.54 4.02 -4.61
C PHE A 19 16.26 5.16 -3.66
N VAL A 20 16.72 6.36 -4.01
CA VAL A 20 16.38 7.62 -3.35
C VAL A 20 15.70 8.50 -4.40
N PHE A 21 14.43 8.85 -4.20
CA PHE A 21 13.68 9.70 -5.13
C PHE A 21 13.76 11.16 -4.70
N GLY A 22 13.92 12.10 -5.63
CA GLY A 22 13.90 13.50 -5.23
C GLY A 22 14.24 14.50 -6.32
N THR A 23 14.26 15.77 -5.93
CA THR A 23 14.63 16.90 -6.77
C THR A 23 15.94 17.51 -6.26
N ALA A 24 16.64 18.24 -7.12
CA ALA A 24 17.84 18.99 -6.72
C ALA A 24 17.46 20.29 -6.00
N GLY A 25 18.22 20.62 -4.96
CA GLY A 25 18.03 21.83 -4.15
C GLY A 25 19.29 22.21 -3.37
N ASP A 26 19.50 23.51 -3.15
CA ASP A 26 20.72 24.07 -2.59
C ASP A 26 21.07 23.49 -1.20
N THR A 27 20.05 23.21 -0.38
CA THR A 27 20.26 22.71 0.99
C THR A 27 20.60 21.21 1.05
N ILE A 28 20.54 20.48 -0.07
CA ILE A 28 20.83 19.04 -0.17
C ILE A 28 21.88 18.69 -1.23
N LEU A 29 22.45 19.67 -1.95
CA LEU A 29 23.47 19.44 -2.98
C LEU A 29 24.65 18.56 -2.51
N PRO A 30 25.22 18.74 -1.30
CA PRO A 30 26.32 17.87 -0.87
C PRO A 30 25.90 16.40 -0.71
N PHE A 31 24.66 16.14 -0.32
CA PHE A 31 24.13 14.78 -0.26
C PHE A 31 23.90 14.19 -1.65
N LEU A 32 23.35 14.97 -2.59
CA LEU A 32 23.20 14.50 -3.98
C LEU A 32 24.54 14.21 -4.63
N ALA A 33 25.55 15.04 -4.40
CA ALA A 33 26.91 14.80 -4.86
C ALA A 33 27.46 13.48 -4.29
N CYS A 34 27.23 13.22 -2.99
CA CYS A 34 27.60 11.95 -2.36
C CYS A 34 26.89 10.76 -3.02
N LEU A 35 25.59 10.87 -3.34
CA LEU A 35 24.86 9.80 -4.02
C LEU A 35 25.39 9.51 -5.43
N GLY A 36 25.95 10.50 -6.12
CA GLY A 36 26.57 10.32 -7.44
C GLY A 36 27.80 9.41 -7.44
N GLU A 37 28.44 9.22 -6.29
CA GLU A 37 29.61 8.34 -6.11
C GLU A 37 29.26 7.07 -5.29
N HIS A 38 28.01 6.94 -4.84
CA HIS A 38 27.55 5.88 -3.96
C HIS A 38 26.73 4.82 -4.73
N PRO A 39 26.74 3.53 -4.34
CA PRO A 39 25.87 2.50 -4.92
C PRO A 39 24.34 2.76 -4.85
N LEU A 40 23.90 3.77 -4.11
CA LEU A 40 22.48 4.11 -3.99
C LEU A 40 22.08 4.90 -5.23
N ARG A 41 21.03 4.45 -5.94
CA ARG A 41 20.59 5.15 -7.15
C ARG A 41 19.70 6.34 -6.77
N LEU A 42 20.17 7.54 -7.05
CA LEU A 42 19.33 8.73 -7.08
C LEU A 42 18.42 8.67 -8.31
N VAL A 43 17.11 8.73 -8.08
CA VAL A 43 16.09 8.84 -9.13
C VAL A 43 15.63 10.29 -9.16
N GLN A 44 16.12 11.03 -10.15
CA GLN A 44 15.79 12.44 -10.31
C GLN A 44 14.35 12.58 -10.81
N MET A 45 13.51 13.18 -9.98
CA MET A 45 12.11 13.47 -10.28
C MET A 45 11.96 14.96 -10.65
N ARG A 46 10.79 15.33 -11.21
CA ARG A 46 10.48 16.73 -11.56
C ARG A 46 9.63 17.43 -10.51
N ASN A 47 9.00 16.66 -9.64
CA ASN A 47 8.21 17.16 -8.53
C ASN A 47 8.44 16.31 -7.27
N GLU A 48 8.64 16.96 -6.13
CA GLU A 48 8.82 16.32 -4.83
C GLU A 48 7.60 15.50 -4.39
N GLU A 49 6.39 15.92 -4.78
CA GLU A 49 5.15 15.16 -4.53
C GLU A 49 5.19 13.80 -5.24
N SER A 50 5.57 13.79 -6.52
CA SER A 50 5.73 12.58 -7.32
C SER A 50 6.85 11.69 -6.75
N ALA A 51 7.95 12.28 -6.30
CA ALA A 51 9.03 11.58 -5.62
C ALA A 51 8.58 10.92 -4.31
N ALA A 52 7.75 11.60 -3.52
CA ALA A 52 7.19 11.05 -2.30
C ALA A 52 6.19 9.91 -2.59
N TYR A 53 5.39 10.02 -3.65
CA TYR A 53 4.55 8.91 -4.13
C TYR A 53 5.38 7.71 -4.60
N ALA A 54 6.49 7.94 -5.30
CA ALA A 54 7.41 6.89 -5.73
C ALA A 54 8.03 6.16 -4.51
N ALA A 55 8.49 6.89 -3.49
CA ALA A 55 8.99 6.31 -2.25
C ALA A 55 7.90 5.51 -1.51
N SER A 56 6.69 6.04 -1.41
CA SER A 56 5.51 5.33 -0.86
C SER A 56 5.25 4.02 -1.63
N ALA A 57 5.35 4.06 -2.96
CA ALA A 57 5.15 2.89 -3.82
C ALA A 57 6.23 1.81 -3.62
N VAL A 58 7.52 2.17 -3.50
CA VAL A 58 8.58 1.20 -3.17
C VAL A 58 8.24 0.44 -1.90
N ALA A 59 7.84 1.15 -0.84
CA ALA A 59 7.45 0.51 0.41
C ALA A 59 6.19 -0.37 0.26
N LYS A 60 5.19 0.07 -0.52
CA LYS A 60 3.99 -0.73 -0.82
C LYS A 60 4.30 -2.00 -1.63
N LEU A 61 5.30 -1.97 -2.50
CA LEU A 61 5.67 -3.06 -3.39
C LEU A 61 6.55 -4.12 -2.73
N THR A 62 7.50 -3.67 -1.91
CA THR A 62 8.61 -4.50 -1.42
C THR A 62 8.57 -4.77 0.09
N GLY A 63 7.82 -3.97 0.84
CA GLY A 63 7.85 -3.99 2.31
C GLY A 63 9.18 -3.48 2.90
N THR A 64 10.05 -2.84 2.11
CA THR A 64 11.25 -2.14 2.59
C THR A 64 10.97 -0.64 2.76
N VAL A 65 11.94 0.11 3.29
CA VAL A 65 11.80 1.55 3.47
C VAL A 65 11.97 2.25 2.12
N GLY A 66 10.96 3.03 1.71
CA GLY A 66 11.10 3.99 0.61
C GLY A 66 11.81 5.26 1.10
N VAL A 67 12.66 5.86 0.27
CA VAL A 67 13.37 7.09 0.63
C VAL A 67 13.08 8.21 -0.36
N VAL A 68 12.67 9.36 0.16
CA VAL A 68 12.51 10.59 -0.61
C VAL A 68 13.42 11.68 -0.06
N VAL A 69 14.03 12.46 -0.94
CA VAL A 69 14.82 13.64 -0.59
C VAL A 69 14.25 14.91 -1.23
N SER A 70 14.25 16.01 -0.48
CA SER A 70 13.87 17.32 -1.00
C SER A 70 14.77 18.44 -0.47
N ASP A 71 14.75 19.58 -1.16
CA ASP A 71 15.22 20.84 -0.58
C ASP A 71 14.40 21.21 0.67
N GLY A 72 14.93 22.12 1.48
CA GLY A 72 14.19 22.73 2.57
C GLY A 72 13.07 23.67 2.09
N GLY A 73 12.27 24.17 3.04
CA GLY A 73 11.24 25.17 2.78
C GLY A 73 10.18 24.70 1.78
N PRO A 74 10.09 25.28 0.57
CA PRO A 74 9.08 24.89 -0.43
C PRO A 74 9.20 23.43 -0.90
N GLY A 75 10.42 22.86 -0.95
CA GLY A 75 10.61 21.45 -1.31
C GLY A 75 9.92 20.52 -0.32
N THR A 76 10.19 20.71 0.98
CA THR A 76 9.49 20.02 2.07
C THR A 76 7.98 20.19 2.01
N GLY A 77 7.50 21.39 1.67
CA GLY A 77 6.06 21.67 1.53
C GLY A 77 5.38 20.82 0.45
N ARG A 78 6.09 20.40 -0.59
CA ARG A 78 5.56 19.55 -1.67
C ARG A 78 5.55 18.06 -1.32
N LEU A 79 6.28 17.63 -0.27
CA LEU A 79 6.23 16.24 0.19
C LEU A 79 4.90 15.87 0.86
N VAL A 80 4.09 16.87 1.26
CA VAL A 80 2.91 16.68 2.11
C VAL A 80 1.96 15.60 1.60
N ASN A 81 1.57 15.64 0.33
CA ASN A 81 0.61 14.70 -0.24
C ASN A 81 1.15 13.27 -0.31
N GLY A 82 2.40 13.08 -0.71
CA GLY A 82 3.02 11.76 -0.79
C GLY A 82 3.29 11.15 0.60
N LEU A 83 3.66 11.97 1.59
CA LEU A 83 3.81 11.50 2.97
C LEU A 83 2.44 11.21 3.62
N ALA A 84 1.42 12.01 3.38
CA ALA A 84 0.07 11.73 3.86
C ALA A 84 -0.50 10.43 3.26
N ASP A 85 -0.19 10.13 1.99
CA ASP A 85 -0.44 8.82 1.39
C ASP A 85 0.30 7.69 2.11
N ALA A 86 1.61 7.84 2.31
CA ALA A 86 2.41 6.85 3.02
C ALA A 86 1.87 6.59 4.44
N LEU A 87 1.48 7.64 5.18
CA LEU A 87 0.90 7.49 6.52
C LEU A 87 -0.44 6.75 6.46
N SER A 88 -1.31 7.17 5.56
CA SER A 88 -2.67 6.64 5.46
C SER A 88 -2.66 5.16 5.05
N ASP A 89 -1.75 4.79 4.15
CA ASP A 89 -1.61 3.44 3.61
C ASP A 89 -0.56 2.59 4.36
N ARG A 90 0.01 3.13 5.44
CA ARG A 90 1.03 2.48 6.28
C ARG A 90 2.26 2.01 5.51
N ALA A 91 2.75 2.86 4.61
CA ALA A 91 3.99 2.65 3.87
C ALA A 91 5.17 3.24 4.66
N SER A 92 6.21 2.43 4.89
CA SER A 92 7.41 2.84 5.61
C SER A 92 8.27 3.75 4.73
N VAL A 93 8.31 5.04 5.03
CA VAL A 93 9.04 6.04 4.22
C VAL A 93 9.95 6.88 5.10
N LEU A 94 11.19 7.09 4.68
CA LEU A 94 12.06 8.11 5.25
C LEU A 94 12.11 9.32 4.30
N ALA A 95 11.58 10.45 4.76
CA ALA A 95 11.75 11.74 4.11
C ALA A 95 12.99 12.43 4.66
N ILE A 96 13.89 12.82 3.76
CA ILE A 96 15.09 13.59 4.07
C ILE A 96 14.90 14.97 3.48
N SER A 97 14.99 16.01 4.29
CA SER A 97 15.00 17.38 3.78
C SER A 97 16.30 18.07 4.14
N GLY A 98 16.72 18.98 3.27
CA GLY A 98 17.66 19.99 3.70
C GLY A 98 16.99 21.06 4.55
N GLN A 99 17.80 21.84 5.23
CA GLN A 99 17.37 22.98 6.02
C GLN A 99 18.38 24.11 5.81
N VAL A 100 17.95 25.33 6.13
CA VAL A 100 18.88 26.46 6.26
C VAL A 100 20.06 26.08 7.18
N GLU A 101 21.17 26.79 7.05
CA GLU A 101 22.32 26.58 7.94
C GLU A 101 21.90 26.73 9.41
N SER A 102 22.55 25.96 10.28
CA SER A 102 22.20 25.81 11.69
C SER A 102 22.07 27.14 12.44
N MET A 103 22.89 28.14 12.08
CA MET A 103 22.85 29.49 12.65
C MET A 103 21.58 30.30 12.32
N TYR A 104 20.81 29.90 11.30
CA TYR A 104 19.59 30.59 10.88
C TYR A 104 18.30 29.93 11.39
N LEU A 105 18.41 28.81 12.10
CA LEU A 105 17.25 28.14 12.70
C LEU A 105 16.52 29.07 13.68
N GLY A 106 15.20 29.12 13.56
CA GLY A 106 14.34 29.98 14.40
C GLY A 106 14.28 31.45 13.98
N THR A 107 14.95 31.84 12.88
CA THR A 107 15.01 33.24 12.42
C THR A 107 14.10 33.48 11.21
N GLY A 108 14.00 34.72 10.73
CA GLY A 108 13.30 35.08 9.50
C GLY A 108 14.11 34.85 8.21
N HIS A 109 15.07 33.92 8.21
CA HIS A 109 15.90 33.63 7.04
C HIS A 109 15.06 33.15 5.85
N LYS A 110 15.50 33.46 4.62
CA LYS A 110 14.80 33.02 3.41
C LYS A 110 14.63 31.49 3.41
N GLN A 111 13.45 31.02 3.03
CA GLN A 111 13.09 29.59 3.00
C GLN A 111 13.14 28.84 4.35
N TYR A 112 13.49 29.49 5.47
CA TYR A 112 13.32 28.86 6.79
C TYR A 112 11.83 28.73 7.11
N ILE A 113 11.43 27.51 7.48
CA ILE A 113 10.16 27.21 8.11
C ILE A 113 10.39 26.15 9.20
N ASN A 114 9.48 26.06 10.16
CA ASN A 114 9.45 24.95 11.09
C ASN A 114 8.91 23.69 10.38
N GLN A 115 9.82 22.94 9.77
CA GLN A 115 9.51 21.73 9.00
C GLN A 115 8.91 20.62 9.87
N GLN A 116 9.34 20.53 11.14
CA GLN A 116 8.83 19.53 12.08
C GLN A 116 7.36 19.78 12.43
N GLN A 117 6.99 21.04 12.64
CA GLN A 117 5.60 21.42 12.87
C GLN A 117 4.73 21.19 11.62
N LEU A 118 5.24 21.53 10.43
CA LEU A 118 4.54 21.32 9.17
C LEU A 118 4.20 19.83 8.94
N LEU A 119 5.17 18.94 9.16
CA LEU A 119 5.04 17.52 8.86
C LEU A 119 4.52 16.66 10.02
N GLY A 120 4.39 17.22 11.23
CA GLY A 120 4.01 16.46 12.42
C GLY A 120 2.63 15.80 12.37
N ALA A 121 1.71 16.30 11.53
CA ALA A 121 0.39 15.70 11.35
C ALA A 121 0.39 14.50 10.37
N ILE A 122 1.42 14.38 9.54
CA ILE A 122 1.49 13.43 8.41
C ILE A 122 2.73 12.53 8.50
N THR A 123 3.48 12.59 9.60
CA THR A 123 4.62 11.73 9.90
C THR A 123 4.46 11.15 11.29
N LEU A 124 4.96 9.93 11.49
CA LEU A 124 5.02 9.29 12.80
C LEU A 124 6.01 9.99 13.72
N ARG A 125 7.07 10.52 13.13
CA ARG A 125 8.12 11.27 13.82
C ARG A 125 8.85 12.16 12.83
N SER A 126 9.17 13.37 13.25
CA SER A 126 9.89 14.34 12.44
C SER A 126 10.94 15.04 13.29
N GLU A 127 12.20 14.97 12.88
CA GLU A 127 13.34 15.49 13.64
C GLU A 127 14.16 16.49 12.83
N ASN A 128 14.86 17.39 13.50
CA ASN A 128 15.93 18.21 12.93
C ASN A 128 17.26 17.74 13.52
N LEU A 129 18.24 17.43 12.67
CA LEU A 129 19.55 16.98 13.14
C LEU A 129 20.23 18.13 13.91
N GLY A 130 20.38 17.95 15.22
CA GLY A 130 20.98 18.97 16.11
C GLY A 130 22.51 18.92 16.19
N CYS A 131 23.13 17.80 15.83
CA CYS A 131 24.58 17.61 15.87
C CYS A 131 25.00 16.57 14.83
N PRO A 132 26.09 16.77 14.06
CA PRO A 132 26.61 15.76 13.13
C PRO A 132 26.83 14.39 13.78
N SER A 133 27.37 14.38 15.01
CA SER A 133 27.70 13.16 15.76
C SER A 133 26.48 12.35 16.20
N SER A 134 25.28 12.91 16.18
CA SER A 134 24.04 12.19 16.55
C SER A 134 23.34 11.54 15.35
N LEU A 135 23.88 11.68 14.13
CA LEU A 135 23.26 11.21 12.89
C LEU A 135 22.82 9.74 12.98
N GLN A 136 23.74 8.82 13.31
CA GLN A 136 23.42 7.39 13.34
C GLN A 136 22.27 7.10 14.32
N THR A 137 22.31 7.68 15.52
CA THR A 137 21.27 7.48 16.54
C THR A 137 19.91 7.96 16.05
N VAL A 138 19.83 9.21 15.59
CA VAL A 138 18.56 9.83 15.15
C VAL A 138 18.00 9.11 13.93
N ALA A 139 18.82 8.88 12.91
CA ALA A 139 18.37 8.23 11.68
C ALA A 139 17.98 6.75 11.92
N SER A 140 18.72 6.01 12.74
CA SER A 140 18.36 4.62 13.08
C SER A 140 17.03 4.55 13.84
N ASP A 141 16.80 5.45 14.79
CA ASP A 141 15.53 5.48 15.52
C ASP A 141 14.35 5.85 14.61
N LEU A 142 14.54 6.79 13.68
CA LEU A 142 13.52 7.11 12.68
C LEU A 142 13.22 5.89 11.80
N LEU A 143 14.24 5.19 11.30
CA LEU A 143 14.07 3.98 10.47
C LEU A 143 13.37 2.85 11.24
N ARG A 144 13.73 2.62 12.51
CA ARG A 144 13.02 1.68 13.39
C ARG A 144 11.56 2.07 13.56
N THR A 145 11.27 3.35 13.81
CA THR A 145 9.89 3.84 13.92
C THR A 145 9.11 3.61 12.63
N ALA A 146 9.70 3.95 11.47
CA ALA A 146 9.08 3.79 10.17
C ALA A 146 8.68 2.33 9.92
N VAL A 147 9.59 1.39 10.17
CA VAL A 147 9.37 -0.05 9.96
C VAL A 147 8.40 -0.63 10.99
N SER A 148 8.63 -0.41 12.30
CA SER A 148 7.84 -1.05 13.37
C SER A 148 6.40 -0.55 13.45
N GLN A 149 6.15 0.72 13.14
CA GLN A 149 4.81 1.30 13.18
C GLN A 149 4.15 1.36 11.80
N ALA A 150 4.93 1.14 10.73
CA ALA A 150 4.55 1.23 9.34
C ALA A 150 4.00 2.61 8.97
N GLY A 151 4.89 3.53 8.63
CA GLY A 151 4.52 4.88 8.20
C GLY A 151 5.73 5.78 7.90
N PRO A 152 5.48 7.03 7.48
CA PRO A 152 6.52 7.98 7.13
C PRO A 152 7.15 8.61 8.37
N VAL A 153 8.45 8.83 8.29
CA VAL A 153 9.26 9.60 9.25
C VAL A 153 10.07 10.65 8.49
N HIS A 154 10.50 11.69 9.18
CA HIS A 154 11.22 12.80 8.57
C HIS A 154 12.50 13.18 9.33
N LEU A 155 13.58 13.39 8.58
CA LEU A 155 14.84 13.90 9.07
C LEU A 155 15.22 15.14 8.27
N SER A 156 15.24 16.30 8.94
CA SER A 156 15.75 17.54 8.38
C SER A 156 17.21 17.75 8.78
N ILE A 157 18.07 18.10 7.82
CA ILE A 157 19.51 18.27 8.03
C ILE A 157 19.93 19.69 7.63
N PRO A 158 20.48 20.49 8.56
CA PRO A 158 21.05 21.81 8.24
C PRO A 158 22.11 21.74 7.15
N LYS A 159 22.09 22.68 6.21
CA LYS A 159 22.99 22.72 5.05
C LYS A 159 24.47 22.58 5.42
N ASP A 160 24.89 23.28 6.47
CA ASP A 160 26.26 23.30 6.97
C ASP A 160 26.71 21.97 7.60
N PHE A 161 25.78 21.05 7.90
CA PHE A 161 26.12 19.77 8.54
C PHE A 161 26.55 18.71 7.54
N TRP A 162 26.09 18.75 6.28
CA TRP A 162 26.33 17.67 5.31
C TRP A 162 27.81 17.33 5.09
N GLN A 163 28.67 18.34 5.09
CA GLN A 163 30.11 18.19 4.87
C GLN A 163 30.91 18.04 6.17
N GLN A 164 30.26 18.17 7.34
CA GLN A 164 30.93 17.98 8.62
C GLN A 164 31.21 16.50 8.87
N GLN A 165 32.29 16.26 9.59
CA GLN A 165 32.74 14.92 9.98
C GLN A 165 31.81 14.34 11.05
N THR A 166 31.53 13.05 10.96
CA THR A 166 30.75 12.31 11.96
C THR A 166 31.38 10.94 12.23
N GLN A 167 30.73 10.17 13.09
CA GLN A 167 31.13 8.81 13.44
C GLN A 167 30.89 7.84 12.27
N GLU A 168 31.71 6.80 12.17
CA GLU A 168 31.48 5.71 11.24
C GLU A 168 30.20 4.96 11.58
N VAL A 169 29.47 4.53 10.54
CA VAL A 169 28.24 3.77 10.72
C VAL A 169 28.57 2.40 11.27
N THR A 170 28.08 2.12 12.47
CA THR A 170 28.23 0.82 13.15
C THR A 170 26.92 0.01 13.18
N ALA A 171 25.89 0.50 12.48
CA ALA A 171 24.59 -0.13 12.42
C ALA A 171 24.66 -1.51 11.75
N LYS A 172 23.79 -2.42 12.20
CA LYS A 172 23.61 -3.76 11.63
C LYS A 172 22.16 -3.94 11.21
N PRO A 173 21.86 -4.84 10.26
CA PRO A 173 20.48 -5.18 9.91
C PRO A 173 19.68 -5.64 11.14
N GLU A 174 18.42 -5.21 11.23
CA GLU A 174 17.51 -5.49 12.35
C GLU A 174 16.28 -6.28 11.87
N PRO A 175 16.44 -7.58 11.52
CA PRO A 175 15.36 -8.36 10.91
C PRO A 175 14.16 -8.59 11.85
N TYR A 176 14.38 -8.58 13.17
CA TYR A 176 13.34 -8.75 14.19
C TYR A 176 12.22 -7.70 14.11
N LEU A 177 12.47 -6.54 13.49
CA LEU A 177 11.46 -5.49 13.30
C LEU A 177 10.30 -5.91 12.40
N LYS A 178 10.46 -7.00 11.64
CA LYS A 178 9.44 -7.55 10.74
C LYS A 178 8.66 -8.72 11.35
N GLU A 179 8.95 -9.10 12.59
CA GLU A 179 8.19 -10.17 13.27
C GLU A 179 6.76 -9.71 13.58
N THR A 180 5.80 -10.61 13.37
CA THR A 180 4.38 -10.36 13.61
C THR A 180 3.84 -11.20 14.75
N ALA A 181 3.00 -10.61 15.59
CA ALA A 181 2.27 -11.35 16.60
C ALA A 181 1.37 -12.42 15.95
N GLN A 182 1.17 -13.55 16.64
CA GLN A 182 0.36 -14.66 16.13
C GLN A 182 -0.54 -15.24 17.23
N SER A 183 -1.79 -15.52 16.90
CA SER A 183 -2.73 -16.24 17.76
C SER A 183 -2.23 -17.66 18.05
N SER A 184 -2.45 -18.13 19.27
CA SER A 184 -2.08 -19.49 19.65
C SER A 184 -2.96 -20.53 18.93
N VAL A 185 -2.46 -21.76 18.85
CA VAL A 185 -3.19 -22.89 18.23
C VAL A 185 -4.59 -23.05 18.82
N GLY A 186 -4.73 -22.99 20.15
CA GLY A 186 -6.03 -23.12 20.81
C GLY A 186 -7.01 -21.98 20.48
N VAL A 187 -6.52 -20.77 20.21
CA VAL A 187 -7.36 -19.65 19.75
C VAL A 187 -7.80 -19.87 18.30
N ILE A 188 -6.92 -20.40 17.45
CA ILE A 188 -7.26 -20.75 16.06
C ILE A 188 -8.32 -21.87 16.03
N GLU A 189 -8.20 -22.87 16.90
CA GLU A 189 -9.20 -23.95 17.06
C GLU A 189 -10.58 -23.39 17.43
N GLN A 190 -10.64 -22.46 18.39
CA GLN A 190 -11.90 -21.78 18.74
C GLN A 190 -12.46 -20.98 17.56
N GLY A 191 -11.61 -20.36 16.74
CA GLY A 191 -12.02 -19.69 15.51
C GLY A 191 -12.62 -20.66 14.48
N ALA A 192 -12.04 -21.84 14.32
CA ALA A 192 -12.59 -22.88 13.44
C ALA A 192 -13.98 -23.36 13.91
N GLU A 193 -14.16 -23.57 15.22
CA GLU A 193 -15.47 -23.91 15.80
C GLU A 193 -16.49 -22.78 15.63
N TRP A 194 -16.06 -21.53 15.75
CA TRP A 194 -16.93 -20.37 15.51
C TRP A 194 -17.50 -20.39 14.08
N LEU A 195 -16.69 -20.73 13.08
CA LEU A 195 -17.09 -20.78 11.66
C LEU A 195 -18.08 -21.90 11.33
N LYS A 196 -18.08 -23.00 12.08
CA LYS A 196 -19.04 -24.10 11.91
C LYS A 196 -20.49 -23.62 12.09
N ASN A 197 -20.69 -22.60 12.93
CA ASN A 197 -22.02 -22.10 13.28
C ASN A 197 -22.65 -21.16 12.24
N LEU A 198 -21.91 -20.73 11.20
CA LEU A 198 -22.48 -19.93 10.12
C LEU A 198 -23.37 -20.80 9.22
N GLN A 199 -24.31 -20.20 8.51
CA GLN A 199 -25.21 -20.86 7.55
C GLN A 199 -25.18 -20.19 6.18
N LYS A 200 -24.78 -18.92 6.12
CA LYS A 200 -24.62 -18.12 4.90
C LYS A 200 -23.31 -17.31 4.97
N PRO A 201 -22.15 -17.98 5.06
CA PRO A 201 -20.87 -17.30 5.24
C PRO A 201 -20.46 -16.52 3.99
N MET A 202 -19.82 -15.37 4.22
CA MET A 202 -19.11 -14.59 3.22
C MET A 202 -17.66 -14.35 3.68
N ILE A 203 -16.75 -14.15 2.74
CA ILE A 203 -15.35 -13.77 3.00
C ILE A 203 -15.12 -12.39 2.39
N LEU A 204 -14.62 -11.46 3.21
CA LEU A 204 -14.14 -10.15 2.76
C LEU A 204 -12.60 -10.16 2.78
N ALA A 205 -12.01 -10.33 1.60
CA ALA A 205 -10.57 -10.28 1.43
C ALA A 205 -10.08 -8.84 1.18
N GLY A 206 -9.09 -8.41 1.96
CA GLY A 206 -8.39 -7.14 1.75
C GLY A 206 -6.96 -7.35 1.26
N ARG A 207 -6.21 -6.24 1.13
CA ARG A 207 -4.80 -6.28 0.70
C ARG A 207 -3.93 -7.20 1.55
N GLY A 208 -4.20 -7.31 2.86
CA GLY A 208 -3.46 -8.22 3.75
C GLY A 208 -3.66 -9.71 3.43
N ALA A 209 -4.66 -10.06 2.61
CA ALA A 209 -4.87 -11.42 2.12
C ALA A 209 -4.16 -11.71 0.78
N MET A 210 -3.38 -10.76 0.23
CA MET A 210 -2.80 -10.88 -1.12
C MET A 210 -1.94 -12.14 -1.30
N GLN A 211 -1.13 -12.48 -0.30
CA GLN A 211 -0.31 -13.71 -0.31
C GLN A 211 -1.06 -14.95 0.19
N ALA A 212 -2.31 -14.79 0.62
CA ALA A 212 -3.15 -15.83 1.19
C ALA A 212 -4.38 -16.14 0.32
N LEU A 213 -4.40 -15.68 -0.93
CA LEU A 213 -5.52 -15.89 -1.85
C LEU A 213 -5.81 -17.38 -2.09
N PRO A 214 -4.82 -18.28 -2.25
CA PRO A 214 -5.08 -19.71 -2.33
C PRO A 214 -5.83 -20.23 -1.10
N GLU A 215 -5.41 -19.88 0.10
CA GLU A 215 -6.02 -20.30 1.36
C GLU A 215 -7.41 -19.69 1.55
N VAL A 216 -7.63 -18.46 1.08
CA VAL A 216 -8.96 -17.83 1.03
C VAL A 216 -9.92 -18.65 0.16
N LEU A 217 -9.48 -19.13 -1.00
CA LEU A 217 -10.32 -19.94 -1.88
C LEU A 217 -10.62 -21.32 -1.29
N VAL A 218 -9.63 -21.98 -0.68
CA VAL A 218 -9.87 -23.26 0.02
C VAL A 218 -10.84 -23.08 1.19
N LEU A 219 -10.73 -21.96 1.93
CA LEU A 219 -11.70 -21.63 2.98
C LEU A 219 -13.10 -21.40 2.39
N ALA A 220 -13.19 -20.69 1.26
CA ALA A 220 -14.45 -20.45 0.56
C ALA A 220 -15.14 -21.77 0.17
N GLU A 221 -14.40 -22.71 -0.41
CA GLU A 221 -14.90 -24.02 -0.79
C GLU A 221 -15.39 -24.83 0.41
N LYS A 222 -14.58 -24.94 1.48
CA LYS A 222 -14.94 -25.66 2.71
C LYS A 222 -16.20 -25.11 3.38
N LEU A 223 -16.37 -23.78 3.36
CA LEU A 223 -17.52 -23.13 3.98
C LEU A 223 -18.72 -23.01 3.04
N GLY A 224 -18.54 -23.18 1.73
CA GLY A 224 -19.49 -22.74 0.71
C GLY A 224 -19.68 -21.22 0.69
N ALA A 225 -18.66 -20.45 1.10
CA ALA A 225 -18.74 -19.01 1.30
C ALA A 225 -18.47 -18.22 0.01
N GLY A 226 -19.22 -17.14 -0.20
CA GLY A 226 -18.92 -16.19 -1.28
C GLY A 226 -17.75 -15.28 -0.93
N VAL A 227 -16.88 -15.02 -1.90
CA VAL A 227 -15.70 -14.16 -1.74
C VAL A 227 -15.96 -12.80 -2.39
N VAL A 228 -15.84 -11.75 -1.58
CA VAL A 228 -15.80 -10.36 -2.02
C VAL A 228 -14.46 -9.75 -1.63
N TYR A 229 -14.01 -8.74 -2.37
CA TYR A 229 -12.68 -8.19 -2.15
C TYR A 229 -12.60 -6.67 -2.31
N THR A 230 -11.58 -6.08 -1.68
CA THR A 230 -11.30 -4.65 -1.81
C THR A 230 -10.51 -4.34 -3.09
N LEU A 231 -10.52 -3.06 -3.49
CA LEU A 231 -9.90 -2.57 -4.74
C LEU A 231 -8.47 -3.09 -5.02
N PRO A 232 -7.54 -3.15 -4.05
CA PRO A 232 -6.18 -3.66 -4.30
C PRO A 232 -6.10 -5.12 -4.74
N LEU A 233 -7.19 -5.90 -4.60
CA LEU A 233 -7.24 -7.30 -4.99
C LEU A 233 -7.91 -7.55 -6.36
N VAL A 234 -8.42 -6.52 -7.03
CA VAL A 234 -9.10 -6.66 -8.34
C VAL A 234 -8.25 -7.39 -9.37
N GLY A 235 -6.94 -7.12 -9.41
CA GLY A 235 -6.02 -7.79 -10.33
C GLY A 235 -5.53 -9.17 -9.85
N ALA A 236 -5.55 -9.42 -8.54
CA ALA A 236 -4.89 -10.58 -7.94
C ALA A 236 -5.82 -11.78 -7.77
N VAL A 237 -7.12 -11.54 -7.53
CA VAL A 237 -8.09 -12.62 -7.29
C VAL A 237 -8.38 -13.35 -8.61
N PRO A 238 -8.11 -14.66 -8.72
CA PRO A 238 -8.38 -15.41 -9.94
C PRO A 238 -9.89 -15.65 -10.12
N GLY A 239 -10.27 -16.00 -11.35
CA GLY A 239 -11.64 -16.41 -11.66
C GLY A 239 -12.03 -17.68 -10.88
N HIS A 240 -13.13 -17.61 -10.12
CA HIS A 240 -13.64 -18.75 -9.34
C HIS A 240 -15.18 -18.66 -9.18
N PRO A 241 -15.93 -19.79 -9.16
CA PRO A 241 -17.39 -19.76 -9.05
C PRO A 241 -17.92 -19.05 -7.79
N LEU A 242 -17.19 -19.12 -6.68
CA LEU A 242 -17.54 -18.45 -5.42
C LEU A 242 -17.04 -17.01 -5.31
N VAL A 243 -16.25 -16.52 -6.28
CA VAL A 243 -15.82 -15.13 -6.32
C VAL A 243 -16.93 -14.27 -6.92
N VAL A 244 -17.44 -13.34 -6.12
CA VAL A 244 -18.60 -12.50 -6.44
C VAL A 244 -18.18 -11.18 -7.07
N GLY A 245 -17.02 -10.64 -6.66
CA GLY A 245 -16.42 -9.43 -7.22
C GLY A 245 -16.02 -8.38 -6.17
N GLY A 246 -15.64 -7.20 -6.66
CA GLY A 246 -15.24 -6.06 -5.84
C GLY A 246 -16.40 -5.38 -5.12
N LEU A 247 -16.07 -4.45 -4.22
CA LEU A 247 -17.03 -3.65 -3.45
C LEU A 247 -17.16 -2.21 -3.96
N GLY A 248 -18.26 -1.54 -3.59
CA GLY A 248 -18.47 -0.10 -3.83
C GLY A 248 -19.09 0.22 -5.19
N PRO A 249 -19.07 1.49 -5.63
CA PRO A 249 -19.76 1.92 -6.85
C PRO A 249 -19.29 1.26 -8.14
N GLY A 250 -18.02 0.86 -8.22
CA GLY A 250 -17.47 0.05 -9.31
C GLY A 250 -17.45 -1.45 -9.00
N GLY A 251 -18.13 -1.89 -7.95
CA GLY A 251 -18.15 -3.27 -7.47
C GLY A 251 -19.31 -4.09 -8.02
N SER A 252 -19.47 -5.28 -7.45
CA SER A 252 -20.49 -6.26 -7.80
C SER A 252 -21.81 -5.97 -7.10
N GLU A 253 -22.89 -5.84 -7.86
CA GLU A 253 -24.24 -5.71 -7.29
C GLU A 253 -24.68 -7.01 -6.60
N ALA A 254 -24.23 -8.17 -7.11
CA ALA A 254 -24.40 -9.45 -6.46
C ALA A 254 -23.71 -9.51 -5.08
N ALA A 255 -22.59 -8.78 -4.89
CA ALA A 255 -21.94 -8.69 -3.59
C ALA A 255 -22.83 -7.96 -2.58
N THR A 256 -23.51 -6.90 -2.98
CA THR A 256 -24.46 -6.17 -2.13
C THR A 256 -25.61 -7.08 -1.68
N GLU A 257 -26.22 -7.80 -2.61
CA GLU A 257 -27.32 -8.73 -2.32
C GLU A 257 -26.89 -9.84 -1.36
N LEU A 258 -25.76 -10.51 -1.66
CA LEU A 258 -25.23 -11.58 -0.83
C LEU A 258 -24.79 -11.11 0.56
N LEU A 259 -24.18 -9.93 0.68
CA LEU A 259 -23.84 -9.33 1.98
C LEU A 259 -25.09 -8.96 2.78
N GLY A 260 -26.18 -8.57 2.12
CA GLY A 260 -27.49 -8.38 2.76
C GLY A 260 -28.04 -9.69 3.32
N GLU A 261 -27.97 -10.78 2.56
CA GLU A 261 -28.51 -12.10 2.93
C GLU A 261 -27.63 -12.89 3.92
N CYS A 262 -26.34 -12.61 4.00
CA CYS A 262 -25.39 -13.38 4.81
C CYS A 262 -25.67 -13.30 6.32
N ASP A 263 -25.21 -14.30 7.07
CA ASP A 263 -25.30 -14.34 8.53
C ASP A 263 -23.95 -14.08 9.23
N GLY A 264 -22.83 -14.21 8.51
CA GLY A 264 -21.52 -13.83 8.99
C GLY A 264 -20.47 -13.61 7.91
N VAL A 265 -19.45 -12.82 8.26
CA VAL A 265 -18.36 -12.42 7.37
C VAL A 265 -17.02 -12.78 8.02
N VAL A 266 -16.17 -13.46 7.26
CA VAL A 266 -14.74 -13.64 7.59
C VAL A 266 -13.97 -12.51 6.93
N LYS A 267 -13.53 -11.52 7.72
CA LYS A 267 -12.76 -10.36 7.25
C LYS A 267 -11.27 -10.68 7.32
N VAL A 268 -10.61 -10.83 6.17
CA VAL A 268 -9.20 -11.24 6.08
C VAL A 268 -8.34 -10.10 5.55
N GLY A 269 -7.45 -9.55 6.38
CA GLY A 269 -6.48 -8.54 5.97
C GLY A 269 -7.13 -7.26 5.40
N ALA A 270 -8.34 -6.94 5.85
CA ALA A 270 -9.14 -5.81 5.38
C ALA A 270 -9.42 -4.84 6.54
N THR A 271 -9.14 -3.56 6.29
CA THR A 271 -9.43 -2.48 7.25
C THR A 271 -10.66 -1.65 6.88
N TYR A 272 -11.17 -1.82 5.65
CA TYR A 272 -12.43 -1.25 5.20
C TYR A 272 -13.58 -2.19 5.55
N TRP A 273 -14.70 -1.63 6.02
CA TRP A 273 -15.96 -2.35 6.20
C TRP A 273 -17.05 -1.68 5.35
N PRO A 274 -17.80 -2.44 4.53
CA PRO A 274 -18.83 -1.88 3.67
C PRO A 274 -20.13 -1.63 4.43
N THR A 275 -20.14 -0.63 5.32
CA THR A 275 -21.28 -0.35 6.22
C THR A 275 -22.62 -0.19 5.49
N VAL A 276 -22.63 0.39 4.29
CA VAL A 276 -23.85 0.57 3.48
C VAL A 276 -24.40 -0.75 2.94
N LEU A 277 -23.54 -1.76 2.77
CA LEU A 277 -23.91 -3.05 2.18
C LEU A 277 -24.28 -4.09 3.25
N THR A 278 -24.07 -3.77 4.53
CA THR A 278 -24.42 -4.64 5.66
C THR A 278 -25.57 -4.01 6.43
N SER A 279 -26.80 -4.44 6.15
CA SER A 279 -28.04 -3.85 6.70
C SER A 279 -28.20 -4.04 8.21
N ASP A 280 -27.51 -5.02 8.81
CA ASP A 280 -27.64 -5.44 10.21
C ASP A 280 -26.28 -5.79 10.82
N LYS A 281 -26.19 -5.92 12.15
CA LYS A 281 -25.01 -6.49 12.85
C LYS A 281 -24.78 -7.93 12.39
N LYS A 282 -23.90 -8.12 11.42
CA LYS A 282 -23.42 -9.44 10.97
C LYS A 282 -22.43 -10.00 11.99
N LYS A 283 -22.37 -11.33 12.10
CA LYS A 283 -21.30 -11.99 12.84
C LYS A 283 -19.97 -11.78 12.11
N VAL A 284 -18.93 -11.36 12.80
CA VAL A 284 -17.62 -11.08 12.18
C VAL A 284 -16.51 -11.85 12.87
N LEU A 285 -15.81 -12.67 12.09
CA LEU A 285 -14.48 -13.15 12.43
C LEU A 285 -13.47 -12.33 11.64
N ALA A 286 -12.51 -11.71 12.32
CA ALA A 286 -11.48 -10.90 11.68
C ALA A 286 -10.10 -11.54 11.81
N ILE A 287 -9.34 -11.57 10.72
CA ILE A 287 -7.96 -12.02 10.63
C ILE A 287 -7.11 -10.83 10.18
N ASP A 288 -6.13 -10.41 10.98
CA ASP A 288 -5.20 -9.34 10.61
C ASP A 288 -3.85 -9.51 11.33
N SER A 289 -2.74 -9.17 10.66
CA SER A 289 -1.41 -9.22 11.28
C SER A 289 -1.23 -8.15 12.36
N HIS A 290 -2.08 -7.12 12.38
CA HIS A 290 -2.04 -6.06 13.38
C HIS A 290 -3.26 -6.15 14.32
N PRO A 291 -3.05 -6.38 15.63
CA PRO A 291 -4.15 -6.46 16.60
C PRO A 291 -5.11 -5.27 16.57
N ALA A 292 -4.59 -4.06 16.33
CA ALA A 292 -5.37 -2.83 16.28
C ALA A 292 -6.38 -2.78 15.10
N ASN A 293 -6.26 -3.65 14.10
CA ASN A 293 -7.16 -3.70 12.94
C ASN A 293 -8.34 -4.68 13.11
N ILE A 294 -8.29 -5.61 14.07
CA ILE A 294 -9.29 -6.67 14.25
C ILE A 294 -10.71 -6.09 14.26
N SER A 295 -10.99 -5.16 15.17
CA SER A 295 -12.29 -4.48 15.31
C SER A 295 -12.37 -3.13 14.60
N ARG A 296 -11.45 -2.84 13.67
CA ARG A 296 -11.47 -1.59 12.91
C ARG A 296 -12.58 -1.63 11.85
N GLY A 297 -13.39 -0.56 11.82
CA GLY A 297 -14.54 -0.41 10.91
C GLY A 297 -15.82 -1.07 11.40
N ILE A 298 -15.73 -2.27 11.99
CA ILE A 298 -16.82 -2.98 12.65
C ILE A 298 -16.27 -3.79 13.85
N PRO A 299 -16.99 -3.90 14.98
CA PRO A 299 -16.64 -4.82 16.05
C PRO A 299 -16.57 -6.27 15.55
N ALA A 300 -15.47 -6.97 15.84
CA ALA A 300 -15.37 -8.39 15.58
C ALA A 300 -15.95 -9.20 16.76
N ASP A 301 -16.71 -10.25 16.46
CA ASP A 301 -17.14 -11.25 17.45
C ASP A 301 -16.00 -12.20 17.80
N PHE A 302 -15.10 -12.45 16.85
CA PHE A 302 -13.91 -13.26 17.05
C PHE A 302 -12.71 -12.67 16.28
N GLY A 303 -11.53 -12.66 16.90
CA GLY A 303 -10.32 -12.08 16.33
C GLY A 303 -9.17 -13.08 16.29
N LEU A 304 -8.53 -13.20 15.14
CA LEU A 304 -7.29 -13.94 14.95
C LEU A 304 -6.19 -12.98 14.51
N VAL A 305 -5.08 -12.96 15.25
CA VAL A 305 -3.92 -12.14 14.93
C VAL A 305 -2.89 -13.00 14.22
N GLY A 306 -2.30 -12.49 13.15
CA GLY A 306 -1.18 -13.13 12.46
C GLY A 306 -1.22 -12.89 10.96
N GLU A 307 -0.14 -13.33 10.29
CA GLU A 307 -0.09 -13.34 8.83
C GLU A 307 -1.24 -14.18 8.27
N ALA A 308 -1.96 -13.61 7.30
CA ALA A 308 -3.21 -14.18 6.80
C ALA A 308 -2.99 -15.59 6.24
N GLN A 309 -1.87 -15.82 5.55
CA GLN A 309 -1.54 -17.11 4.97
C GLN A 309 -1.41 -18.19 6.05
N THR A 310 -0.59 -17.93 7.07
CA THR A 310 -0.35 -18.85 8.19
C THR A 310 -1.62 -19.15 8.97
N VAL A 311 -2.37 -18.11 9.33
CA VAL A 311 -3.61 -18.27 10.12
C VAL A 311 -4.67 -19.03 9.33
N LEU A 312 -4.85 -18.70 8.05
CA LEU A 312 -5.83 -19.38 7.20
C LEU A 312 -5.44 -20.83 6.93
N ALA A 313 -4.17 -21.15 6.68
CA ALA A 313 -3.72 -22.52 6.49
C ALA A 313 -4.03 -23.40 7.72
N GLU A 314 -3.70 -22.91 8.91
CA GLU A 314 -4.02 -23.60 10.17
C GLU A 314 -5.53 -23.74 10.37
N LEU A 315 -6.30 -22.68 10.11
CA LEU A 315 -7.75 -22.70 10.26
C LEU A 315 -8.43 -23.68 9.29
N VAL A 316 -8.02 -23.68 8.02
CA VAL A 316 -8.51 -24.57 6.97
C VAL A 316 -8.25 -26.04 7.29
N SER A 317 -7.09 -26.36 7.86
CA SER A 317 -6.72 -27.73 8.25
C SER A 317 -7.62 -28.33 9.34
N ARG A 318 -8.29 -27.47 10.13
CA ARG A 318 -9.15 -27.85 11.27
C ARG A 318 -10.64 -27.86 10.93
N LEU A 319 -11.01 -27.44 9.72
CA LEU A 319 -12.40 -27.47 9.27
C LEU A 319 -12.73 -28.81 8.60
N ASP A 320 -13.71 -29.51 9.17
CA ASP A 320 -14.28 -30.74 8.61
C ASP A 320 -15.00 -30.47 7.28
N THR A 321 -14.97 -31.44 6.36
CA THR A 321 -15.58 -31.35 5.03
C THR A 321 -17.04 -31.83 4.98
N SER A 322 -17.70 -32.04 6.12
CA SER A 322 -18.86 -32.95 6.21
C SER A 322 -20.18 -32.46 5.59
N ALA A 323 -20.23 -31.25 5.04
CA ALA A 323 -21.04 -30.88 3.87
C ALA A 323 -20.91 -29.35 3.69
N PRO A 324 -20.45 -28.85 2.53
CA PRO A 324 -20.58 -27.42 2.24
C PRO A 324 -22.05 -27.03 2.34
N ARG A 325 -22.33 -25.76 2.63
CA ARG A 325 -23.69 -25.23 2.69
C ARG A 325 -24.25 -25.15 1.26
N GLU A 326 -24.62 -26.30 0.68
CA GLU A 326 -24.85 -26.47 -0.76
C GLU A 326 -25.87 -25.47 -1.30
N SER A 327 -26.96 -25.24 -0.57
CA SER A 327 -27.98 -24.25 -0.96
C SER A 327 -27.43 -22.82 -1.02
N TRP A 328 -26.60 -22.43 -0.05
CA TRP A 328 -25.95 -21.12 -0.04
C TRP A 328 -24.87 -21.01 -1.12
N SER A 329 -24.04 -22.03 -1.27
CA SER A 329 -23.01 -22.09 -2.30
C SER A 329 -23.62 -21.97 -3.70
N ALA A 330 -24.72 -22.69 -3.97
CA ALA A 330 -25.45 -22.59 -5.22
C ALA A 330 -26.02 -21.18 -5.46
N ARG A 331 -26.56 -20.54 -4.42
CA ARG A 331 -27.04 -19.15 -4.47
C ARG A 331 -25.91 -18.16 -4.82
N VAL A 332 -24.75 -18.29 -4.17
CA VAL A 332 -23.56 -17.48 -4.46
C VAL A 332 -23.13 -17.66 -5.92
N GLN A 333 -22.99 -18.91 -6.37
CA GLN A 333 -22.56 -19.22 -7.73
C GLN A 333 -23.54 -18.67 -8.79
N GLN A 334 -24.84 -18.79 -8.53
CA GLN A 334 -25.89 -18.27 -9.39
C GLN A 334 -25.78 -16.75 -9.55
N LEU A 335 -25.72 -16.00 -8.44
CA LEU A 335 -25.63 -14.54 -8.49
C LEU A 335 -24.30 -14.06 -9.09
N ALA A 336 -23.19 -14.74 -8.77
CA ALA A 336 -21.89 -14.43 -9.38
C ALA A 336 -21.88 -14.68 -10.90
N ALA A 337 -22.54 -15.74 -11.38
CA ALA A 337 -22.66 -16.03 -12.80
C ALA A 337 -23.57 -15.01 -13.52
N GLN A 338 -24.72 -14.67 -12.93
CA GLN A 338 -25.62 -13.64 -13.46
C GLN A 338 -24.92 -12.28 -13.56
N TRP A 339 -24.13 -11.93 -12.54
CA TRP A 339 -23.33 -10.71 -12.55
C TRP A 339 -22.32 -10.69 -13.70
N ARG A 340 -21.56 -11.77 -13.87
CA ARG A 340 -20.59 -11.92 -14.98
C ARG A 340 -21.25 -11.80 -16.35
N GLN A 341 -22.41 -12.45 -16.52
CA GLN A 341 -23.19 -12.36 -17.77
C GLN A 341 -23.65 -10.93 -18.05
N ARG A 342 -24.12 -10.21 -17.02
CA ARG A 342 -24.53 -8.81 -17.16
C ARG A 342 -23.38 -7.89 -17.55
N LEU A 343 -22.20 -8.05 -16.95
CA LEU A 343 -21.03 -7.27 -17.33
C LEU A 343 -20.64 -7.49 -18.79
N GLN A 344 -20.80 -8.72 -19.29
CA GLN A 344 -20.56 -9.03 -20.69
C GLN A 344 -21.59 -8.34 -21.59
N SER A 345 -22.88 -8.44 -21.30
CA SER A 345 -23.93 -7.79 -22.10
C SER A 345 -23.79 -6.26 -22.09
N GLU A 346 -23.45 -5.66 -20.94
CA GLU A 346 -23.18 -4.22 -20.83
C GLU A 346 -22.06 -3.79 -21.80
N LEU A 347 -20.99 -4.57 -21.94
CA LEU A 347 -19.91 -4.26 -22.89
C LEU A 347 -20.29 -4.51 -24.34
N GLU A 348 -21.07 -5.55 -24.64
CA GLU A 348 -21.55 -5.86 -25.99
C GLU A 348 -22.45 -4.74 -26.55
N GLU A 349 -23.35 -4.22 -25.71
CA GLU A 349 -24.29 -3.14 -26.05
C GLU A 349 -23.64 -1.74 -25.99
N ALA A 350 -22.53 -1.58 -25.26
CA ALA A 350 -21.87 -0.29 -25.10
C ALA A 350 -21.20 0.22 -26.40
N PRO A 351 -21.19 1.56 -26.63
CA PRO A 351 -20.46 2.16 -27.75
C PRO A 351 -18.95 1.91 -27.65
N LEU A 352 -18.23 2.05 -28.77
CA LEU A 352 -16.77 1.86 -28.82
C LEU A 352 -16.00 2.78 -27.84
N SER A 353 -16.52 3.97 -27.55
CA SER A 353 -15.92 4.95 -26.63
C SER A 353 -16.11 4.61 -25.15
N HIS A 354 -16.85 3.55 -24.81
CA HIS A 354 -17.12 3.21 -23.43
C HIS A 354 -15.83 2.79 -22.69
N PRO A 355 -15.45 3.44 -21.56
CA PRO A 355 -14.18 3.18 -20.88
C PRO A 355 -13.99 1.71 -20.46
N GLY A 356 -15.09 1.01 -20.11
CA GLY A 356 -15.06 -0.41 -19.78
C GLY A 356 -14.52 -1.32 -20.89
N ARG A 357 -14.66 -0.93 -22.17
CA ARG A 357 -14.06 -1.68 -23.29
C ARG A 357 -12.53 -1.58 -23.27
N ALA A 358 -11.97 -0.41 -22.94
CA ALA A 358 -10.53 -0.26 -22.79
C ALA A 358 -9.98 -1.11 -21.63
N ILE A 359 -10.68 -1.11 -20.49
CA ILE A 359 -10.33 -1.96 -19.33
C ILE A 359 -10.37 -3.45 -19.69
N ARG A 360 -11.36 -3.88 -20.47
CA ARG A 360 -11.47 -5.26 -20.95
C ARG A 360 -10.25 -5.66 -21.79
N VAL A 361 -9.87 -4.81 -22.75
CA VAL A 361 -8.65 -5.02 -23.55
C VAL A 361 -7.42 -5.09 -22.65
N LEU A 362 -7.28 -4.21 -21.66
CA LEU A 362 -6.16 -4.29 -20.70
C LEU A 362 -6.12 -5.64 -19.96
N SER A 363 -7.26 -6.22 -19.61
CA SER A 363 -7.32 -7.52 -18.93
C SER A 363 -6.81 -8.66 -19.82
N GLU A 364 -7.08 -8.59 -21.12
CA GLU A 364 -6.67 -9.60 -22.10
C GLU A 364 -5.15 -9.57 -22.33
N TYR A 365 -4.57 -8.38 -22.46
CA TYR A 365 -3.16 -8.18 -22.82
C TYR A 365 -2.22 -8.01 -21.62
N ALA A 366 -2.73 -7.83 -20.40
CA ALA A 366 -1.88 -7.75 -19.22
C ALA A 366 -1.26 -9.11 -18.88
N ASP A 367 0.03 -9.11 -18.57
CA ASP A 367 0.72 -10.29 -18.06
C ASP A 367 0.22 -10.68 -16.67
N GLU A 368 0.30 -11.96 -16.30
CA GLU A 368 -0.12 -12.47 -14.99
C GLU A 368 0.56 -11.70 -13.84
N GLY A 369 1.84 -11.40 -14.01
CA GLY A 369 2.62 -10.61 -13.06
C GLY A 369 2.59 -9.10 -13.31
N ALA A 370 1.72 -8.52 -14.14
CA ALA A 370 1.77 -7.07 -14.36
C ALA A 370 1.50 -6.25 -13.08
N VAL A 371 2.00 -5.02 -13.03
CA VAL A 371 1.72 -4.06 -11.96
C VAL A 371 0.84 -2.95 -12.52
N PHE A 372 -0.32 -2.72 -11.90
CA PHE A 372 -1.21 -1.60 -12.21
C PHE A 372 -1.08 -0.54 -11.13
N CYS A 373 -0.62 0.65 -11.50
CA CYS A 373 -0.63 1.84 -10.67
C CYS A 373 -1.84 2.67 -11.04
N LEU A 374 -2.88 2.61 -10.20
CA LEU A 374 -4.13 3.33 -10.44
C LEU A 374 -4.07 4.71 -9.79
N ASP A 375 -4.45 5.72 -10.56
CA ASP A 375 -4.67 7.06 -10.04
C ASP A 375 -6.01 7.12 -9.30
N VAL A 376 -6.51 8.33 -9.02
CA VAL A 376 -7.78 8.56 -8.35
C VAL A 376 -8.73 9.24 -9.32
N GLY A 377 -9.86 8.58 -9.61
CA GLY A 377 -10.91 9.10 -10.48
C GLY A 377 -11.82 7.99 -11.01
N ASP A 378 -12.75 8.34 -11.91
CA ASP A 378 -13.75 7.39 -12.42
C ASP A 378 -13.16 6.20 -13.19
N HIS A 379 -11.98 6.35 -13.77
CA HIS A 379 -11.24 5.25 -14.40
C HIS A 379 -10.99 4.09 -13.41
N VAL A 380 -10.89 4.36 -12.11
CA VAL A 380 -10.80 3.33 -11.06
C VAL A 380 -12.10 2.54 -10.91
N LEU A 381 -13.26 3.20 -11.07
CA LEU A 381 -14.56 2.52 -11.04
C LEU A 381 -14.70 1.57 -12.23
N TRP A 382 -14.28 2.02 -13.41
CA TRP A 382 -14.26 1.20 -14.60
C TRP A 382 -13.28 0.03 -14.48
N PHE A 383 -12.09 0.27 -13.92
CA PHE A 383 -11.11 -0.78 -13.62
C PHE A 383 -11.71 -1.82 -12.65
N SER A 384 -12.25 -1.38 -11.51
CA SER A 384 -12.89 -2.26 -10.52
C SER A 384 -14.04 -3.09 -11.10
N ARG A 385 -14.82 -2.53 -12.03
CA ARG A 385 -16.01 -3.17 -12.58
C ARG A 385 -15.68 -4.17 -13.69
N PHE A 386 -14.77 -3.83 -14.59
CA PHE A 386 -14.57 -4.57 -15.83
C PHE A 386 -13.23 -5.31 -15.94
N PHE A 387 -12.26 -5.01 -15.08
CA PHE A 387 -10.97 -5.69 -15.12
C PHE A 387 -11.10 -7.13 -14.64
N GLN A 388 -10.52 -8.07 -15.39
CA GLN A 388 -10.46 -9.47 -15.01
C GLN A 388 -9.03 -9.84 -14.64
N GLY A 389 -8.78 -9.83 -13.34
CA GLY A 389 -7.51 -10.21 -12.76
C GLY A 389 -7.16 -11.67 -12.97
N LYS A 390 -5.87 -11.93 -13.14
CA LYS A 390 -5.30 -13.28 -13.19
C LYS A 390 -4.01 -13.41 -12.37
N GLY A 391 -3.66 -12.40 -11.56
CA GLY A 391 -2.44 -12.40 -10.74
C GLY A 391 -1.75 -11.05 -10.60
N GLN A 392 -2.32 -10.00 -11.21
CA GLN A 392 -1.71 -8.68 -11.24
C GLN A 392 -1.72 -8.00 -9.88
N GLN A 393 -0.66 -7.25 -9.62
CA GLN A 393 -0.55 -6.42 -8.43
C GLN A 393 -1.17 -5.05 -8.71
N VAL A 394 -2.07 -4.58 -7.83
CA VAL A 394 -2.72 -3.28 -7.97
C VAL A 394 -2.25 -2.34 -6.86
N LEU A 395 -1.64 -1.23 -7.25
CA LEU A 395 -1.24 -0.13 -6.39
C LEU A 395 -2.26 1.00 -6.49
N VAL A 396 -2.58 1.59 -5.35
CA VAL A 396 -3.52 2.71 -5.20
C VAL A 396 -3.03 3.67 -4.13
N SER A 397 -3.47 4.93 -4.20
CA SER A 397 -3.60 5.77 -3.00
C SER A 397 -4.90 5.40 -2.29
N GLY A 398 -4.81 4.47 -1.34
CA GLY A 398 -5.97 3.74 -0.83
C GLY A 398 -6.89 4.60 0.04
N ARG A 399 -6.31 5.27 1.04
CA ARG A 399 -7.06 6.09 2.01
C ARG A 399 -6.89 7.58 1.82
N TRP A 400 -5.68 8.03 1.51
CA TRP A 400 -5.44 9.45 1.23
C TRP A 400 -6.14 9.89 -0.05
N ARG A 401 -6.20 8.99 -1.05
CA ARG A 401 -6.85 9.22 -2.34
C ARG A 401 -6.29 10.44 -3.05
N GLY A 402 -4.96 10.56 -3.07
CA GLY A 402 -4.26 11.62 -3.79
C GLY A 402 -4.27 11.38 -5.30
N MET A 403 -4.79 12.35 -6.06
CA MET A 403 -4.66 12.38 -7.52
C MET A 403 -3.21 12.64 -7.92
N GLY A 404 -2.76 12.05 -9.04
CA GLY A 404 -1.37 12.10 -9.50
C GLY A 404 -0.48 10.98 -8.95
N PHE A 405 -0.98 10.15 -8.02
CA PHE A 405 -0.25 9.02 -7.45
C PHE A 405 0.34 8.06 -8.50
N SER A 406 -0.39 7.82 -9.59
CA SER A 406 -0.09 6.74 -10.54
C SER A 406 1.25 6.89 -11.25
N LEU A 407 1.65 8.11 -11.61
CA LEU A 407 2.84 8.32 -12.43
C LEU A 407 4.13 8.06 -11.63
N GLY A 408 4.27 8.69 -10.46
CA GLY A 408 5.40 8.45 -9.57
C GLY A 408 5.47 7.00 -9.08
N SER A 409 4.32 6.39 -8.77
CA SER A 409 4.28 4.97 -8.38
C SER A 409 4.62 4.01 -9.51
N SER A 410 4.28 4.33 -10.77
CA SER A 410 4.67 3.53 -11.95
C SER A 410 6.17 3.57 -12.20
N ILE A 411 6.79 4.75 -12.05
CA ILE A 411 8.25 4.91 -12.12
C ILE A 411 8.94 4.02 -11.08
N ALA A 412 8.46 4.06 -9.82
CA ALA A 412 8.98 3.20 -8.76
C ALA A 412 8.74 1.71 -9.06
N ALA A 413 7.56 1.34 -9.57
CA ALA A 413 7.25 -0.04 -9.91
C ALA A 413 8.17 -0.61 -10.99
N GLN A 414 8.46 0.18 -12.03
CA GLN A 414 9.37 -0.23 -13.11
C GLN A 414 10.81 -0.40 -12.62
N LEU A 415 11.26 0.44 -11.69
CA LEU A 415 12.58 0.31 -11.07
C LEU A 415 12.70 -0.92 -10.16
N VAL A 416 11.67 -1.19 -9.36
CA VAL A 416 11.63 -2.36 -8.47
C VAL A 416 11.51 -3.66 -9.25
N TYR A 417 10.77 -3.63 -10.37
CA TYR A 417 10.51 -4.80 -11.20
C TYR A 417 10.81 -4.52 -12.69
N PRO A 418 12.09 -4.47 -13.08
CA PRO A 418 12.48 -4.08 -14.45
C PRO A 418 11.92 -4.99 -15.54
N GLU A 419 11.68 -6.27 -15.23
CA GLU A 419 11.18 -7.26 -16.18
C GLU A 419 9.66 -7.41 -16.17
N ARG A 420 8.93 -6.73 -15.27
CA ARG A 420 7.47 -6.82 -15.19
C ARG A 420 6.84 -5.70 -16.01
N GLN A 421 5.74 -6.02 -16.68
CA GLN A 421 4.89 -5.03 -17.33
C GLN A 421 4.26 -4.09 -16.28
N VAL A 422 4.42 -2.78 -16.45
CA VAL A 422 3.85 -1.76 -15.56
C VAL A 422 2.86 -0.89 -16.33
N PHE A 423 1.65 -0.72 -15.78
CA PHE A 423 0.62 0.16 -16.30
C PHE A 423 0.39 1.35 -15.37
N CYS A 424 0.55 2.55 -15.91
CA CYS A 424 0.06 3.78 -15.32
C CYS A 424 -1.38 4.02 -15.80
N LEU A 425 -2.39 3.70 -14.97
CA LEU A 425 -3.79 3.97 -15.31
C LEU A 425 -4.22 5.29 -14.66
N VAL A 426 -4.32 6.33 -15.48
CA VAL A 426 -4.49 7.70 -15.02
C VAL A 426 -5.54 8.44 -15.84
N GLY A 427 -6.35 9.25 -15.16
CA GLY A 427 -7.25 10.20 -15.81
C GLY A 427 -6.50 11.45 -16.26
N ASP A 428 -7.06 12.18 -17.23
CA ASP A 428 -6.51 13.45 -17.72
C ASP A 428 -6.21 14.46 -16.59
N GLY A 429 -7.12 14.61 -15.63
CA GLY A 429 -6.93 15.46 -14.46
C GLY A 429 -5.72 15.06 -13.61
N GLY A 430 -5.64 13.81 -13.17
CA GLY A 430 -4.52 13.30 -12.37
C GLY A 430 -3.20 13.35 -13.12
N PHE A 431 -3.21 13.03 -14.42
CA PHE A 431 -2.02 13.14 -15.27
C PHE A 431 -1.55 14.58 -15.33
N SER A 432 -2.45 15.54 -15.52
CA SER A 432 -2.09 16.95 -15.67
C SER A 432 -1.44 17.58 -14.43
N MET A 433 -1.73 17.04 -13.23
CA MET A 433 -1.16 17.55 -11.97
C MET A 433 0.35 17.34 -11.88
N LEU A 434 0.84 16.19 -12.35
CA LEU A 434 2.24 15.77 -12.21
C LEU A 434 2.88 15.37 -13.55
N MET A 435 2.32 15.82 -14.69
CA MET A 435 2.76 15.43 -16.04
C MET A 435 4.25 15.68 -16.31
N GLY A 436 4.88 16.60 -15.58
CA GLY A 436 6.32 16.86 -15.69
C GLY A 436 7.17 15.62 -15.42
N ASP A 437 6.71 14.72 -14.54
CA ASP A 437 7.40 13.46 -14.24
C ASP A 437 7.28 12.41 -15.35
N PHE A 438 6.51 12.69 -16.41
CA PHE A 438 6.57 11.85 -17.61
C PHE A 438 7.98 11.89 -18.24
N ILE A 439 8.69 13.01 -18.10
CA ILE A 439 10.10 13.12 -18.48
C ILE A 439 10.95 12.15 -17.65
N SER A 440 10.72 12.07 -16.34
CA SER A 440 11.42 11.12 -15.45
C SER A 440 11.22 9.68 -15.90
N ALA A 441 10.01 9.31 -16.37
CA ALA A 441 9.73 7.98 -16.88
C ALA A 441 10.49 7.65 -18.18
N VAL A 442 10.75 8.64 -19.04
CA VAL A 442 11.52 8.46 -20.29
C VAL A 442 13.03 8.31 -20.02
N GLU A 443 13.53 8.86 -18.91
CA GLU A 443 14.94 8.83 -18.52
C GLU A 443 15.34 7.61 -17.66
N LEU A 444 14.38 6.76 -17.29
CA LEU A 444 14.60 5.54 -16.49
C LEU A 444 15.50 4.53 -17.20
#